data_AF-A0A927SL31-F1
#
_entry.id   AF-A0A927SL31-F1
#
_cell.length_a   1.000
_cell.length_b   1.000
_cell.length_c   1.000
_cell.angle_alpha   90.00
_cell.angle_beta   90.00
_cell.angle_gamma   90.00
#
_symmetry.space_group_name_H-M   'P 1'
#
loop_
_entity.id
_entity.type
_entity.pdbx_description
1 polymer ?
#
loop_
_entity_poly.entity_id
_entity_poly.type
_entity_poly.pdbx_seq_one_letter_code
_entity_poly.pdbx_strand_id
1 'polypeptide(L)'
;MYCRIHDQEENRYYRSIVYGIIYDTKVENYIVLDPLHSQFRLIPYWRPEDGPLNPQVFTIQPDRSGWVDLKESYVLPLTTYLRTQGMNHCVLYYSGYPDVCKDHAFLAALLAQGSVPAEDCAIALHPLPDADNWRYLLTQADADAFMHLFAGFHDSTLDKLVYEESQGMSRITATFDNSGWYGVIEMCFDGVTAIHICPPLENRDRFIGGAILRVSDEGVLWADEDFDDETADQYTFIKALSTKWRKIG
;
A
#
# COMPACT_ATOMS: atom_id res chain seq x y z
N MET A 1 -5.15 -5.90 4.76
CA MET A 1 -5.30 -4.64 3.98
C MET A 1 -3.95 -3.94 4.01
N TYR A 2 -3.52 -3.35 2.89
CA TYR A 2 -2.22 -2.69 2.75
C TYR A 2 -2.41 -1.29 2.19
N CYS A 3 -1.75 -0.29 2.78
CA CYS A 3 -1.98 1.12 2.49
C CYS A 3 -0.67 1.92 2.49
N ARG A 4 -0.66 3.04 1.76
CA ARG A 4 0.29 4.13 1.97
C ARG A 4 -0.31 5.09 2.98
N ILE A 5 0.47 5.46 3.98
CA ILE A 5 0.12 6.38 5.05
C ILE A 5 0.88 7.68 4.82
N HIS A 6 0.19 8.81 4.95
CA HIS A 6 0.79 10.13 5.07
C HIS A 6 0.78 10.52 6.54
N ASP A 7 1.93 10.43 7.19
CA ASP A 7 2.10 10.92 8.54
C ASP A 7 2.43 12.40 8.53
N GLN A 8 1.44 13.20 8.89
CA GLN A 8 1.53 14.66 8.90
C GLN A 8 2.45 15.19 9.99
N GLU A 9 2.59 14.48 11.11
CA GLU A 9 3.41 14.96 12.24
C GLU A 9 4.88 15.06 11.83
N GLU A 10 5.33 14.12 11.01
CA GLU A 10 6.70 14.05 10.49
C GLU A 10 6.80 14.41 9.01
N ASN A 11 5.66 14.75 8.39
CA ASN A 11 5.53 15.06 6.97
C ASN A 11 6.24 14.04 6.07
N ARG A 12 5.91 12.75 6.28
CA ARG A 12 6.48 11.64 5.50
C ARG A 12 5.42 10.65 5.07
N TYR A 13 5.76 9.88 4.05
CA TYR A 13 4.99 8.72 3.64
C TYR A 13 5.65 7.43 4.14
N TYR A 14 4.83 6.41 4.32
CA TYR A 14 5.31 5.03 4.44
C TYR A 14 4.20 4.06 4.04
N ARG A 15 4.54 2.82 3.76
CA ARG A 15 3.56 1.77 3.47
C ARG A 15 3.42 0.87 4.69
N SER A 16 2.19 0.45 4.99
CA SER A 16 1.92 -0.38 6.15
C SER A 16 0.71 -1.28 5.98
N ILE A 17 0.77 -2.44 6.63
CA ILE A 17 -0.41 -3.26 6.88
C ILE A 17 -1.33 -2.48 7.83
N VAL A 18 -2.61 -2.45 7.47
CA VAL A 18 -3.66 -2.04 8.40
C VAL A 18 -4.01 -3.25 9.26
N TYR A 19 -3.95 -3.09 10.57
CA TYR A 19 -4.23 -4.12 11.57
C TYR A 19 -5.68 -4.08 12.05
N GLY A 20 -6.30 -2.90 11.96
CA GLY A 20 -7.72 -2.71 12.22
C GLY A 20 -8.15 -1.28 11.96
N ILE A 21 -9.45 -1.07 12.03
CA ILE A 21 -10.13 0.20 11.78
C ILE A 21 -11.14 0.42 12.90
N ILE A 22 -10.92 1.47 13.69
CA ILE A 22 -11.83 1.91 14.76
C ILE A 22 -12.64 3.10 14.23
N TYR A 23 -13.95 2.96 14.23
CA TYR A 23 -14.85 4.07 13.97
C TYR A 23 -15.40 4.60 15.29
N ASP A 24 -15.01 5.83 15.62
CA ASP A 24 -15.62 6.60 16.70
C ASP A 24 -16.73 7.51 16.15
N THR A 25 -17.32 8.36 17.00
CA THR A 25 -18.43 9.23 16.59
C THR A 25 -18.07 10.31 15.57
N LYS A 26 -16.78 10.49 15.24
CA LYS A 26 -16.28 11.60 14.44
C LYS A 26 -15.45 11.17 13.23
N VAL A 27 -14.61 10.14 13.38
CA VAL A 27 -13.62 9.75 12.37
C VAL A 27 -13.37 8.25 12.35
N GLU A 28 -13.06 7.76 11.15
CA GLU A 28 -12.50 6.43 10.95
C GLU A 28 -10.99 6.48 11.24
N ASN A 29 -10.52 5.64 12.15
CA ASN A 29 -9.12 5.59 12.57
C ASN A 29 -8.51 4.25 12.21
N TYR A 30 -7.33 4.29 11.60
CA TYR A 30 -6.60 3.13 11.11
C TYR A 30 -5.48 2.78 12.09
N ILE A 31 -5.41 1.51 12.48
CA ILE A 31 -4.30 0.97 13.27
C ILE A 31 -3.26 0.46 12.28
N VAL A 32 -2.09 1.08 12.25
CA VAL A 32 -0.99 0.75 11.34
C VAL A 32 0.30 0.57 12.10
N LEU A 33 1.25 -0.16 11.52
CA LEU A 33 2.61 -0.23 12.05
C LEU A 33 3.49 0.81 11.35
N ASP A 34 4.06 1.73 12.13
CA ASP A 34 5.06 2.66 11.65
C ASP A 34 6.44 1.97 11.65
N PRO A 35 7.04 1.72 10.47
CA PRO A 35 8.28 0.97 10.37
C PRO A 35 9.50 1.75 10.90
N LEU A 36 9.45 3.09 10.90
CA LEU A 36 10.59 3.91 11.34
C LEU A 36 10.78 3.81 12.86
N HIS A 37 9.68 3.91 13.59
CA HIS A 37 9.68 3.89 15.06
C HIS A 37 9.35 2.51 15.64
N SER A 38 9.00 1.53 14.80
CA SER A 38 8.57 0.19 15.23
C SER A 38 7.43 0.26 16.24
N GLN A 39 6.39 1.05 15.95
CA GLN A 39 5.25 1.27 16.84
C GLN A 39 3.94 1.19 16.08
N PHE A 40 2.91 0.66 16.73
CA PHE A 40 1.54 0.78 16.25
C PHE A 40 1.06 2.22 16.44
N ARG A 41 0.40 2.79 15.44
CA ARG A 41 -0.17 4.13 15.49
C ARG A 41 -1.62 4.13 15.08
N LEU A 42 -2.36 5.06 15.68
CA LEU A 42 -3.74 5.36 15.34
C LEU A 42 -3.76 6.57 14.39
N ILE A 43 -4.06 6.32 13.12
CA ILE A 43 -4.05 7.34 12.07
C ILE A 43 -5.49 7.63 11.66
N PRO A 44 -6.00 8.85 11.83
CA PRO A 44 -7.33 9.20 11.32
C PRO A 44 -7.30 9.17 9.79
N TYR A 45 -8.34 8.63 9.16
CA TYR A 45 -8.49 8.62 7.71
C TYR A 45 -8.38 10.03 7.12
N TRP A 46 -8.95 11.01 7.83
CA TRP A 46 -8.94 12.43 7.49
C TRP A 46 -9.09 13.25 8.77
N ARG A 47 -8.46 14.43 8.84
CA ARG A 47 -8.67 15.40 9.93
C ARG A 47 -9.50 16.59 9.41
N PRO A 48 -10.59 16.97 10.11
CA PRO A 48 -11.42 18.13 9.73
C PRO A 48 -10.69 19.46 9.61
N GLU A 49 -9.57 19.59 10.30
CA GLU A 49 -8.74 20.80 10.39
C GLU A 49 -7.94 21.05 9.11
N ASP A 50 -7.74 20.04 8.26
CA ASP A 50 -6.87 20.08 7.07
C ASP A 50 -7.54 20.67 5.81
N GLY A 51 -8.76 21.19 5.93
CA GLY A 51 -9.54 21.61 4.77
C GLY A 51 -10.13 20.43 3.99
N PRO A 52 -10.50 20.62 2.70
CA PRO A 52 -11.24 19.60 1.96
C PRO A 52 -10.43 18.30 1.80
N LEU A 53 -10.94 17.23 2.41
CA LEU A 53 -10.71 15.80 2.11
C LEU A 53 -9.31 15.42 1.62
N ASN A 54 -8.26 15.73 2.38
CA ASN A 54 -6.94 15.15 2.16
C ASN A 54 -6.81 13.87 3.00
N PRO A 55 -7.00 12.67 2.42
CA PRO A 55 -6.90 11.43 3.19
C PRO A 55 -5.45 11.19 3.62
N GLN A 56 -5.28 10.69 4.84
CA GLN A 56 -3.98 10.23 5.34
C GLN A 56 -3.70 8.78 4.97
N VAL A 57 -4.73 8.03 4.55
CA VAL A 57 -4.65 6.61 4.23
C VAL A 57 -5.06 6.39 2.77
N PHE A 58 -4.13 5.88 1.98
CA PHE A 58 -4.34 5.55 0.57
C PHE A 58 -4.29 4.04 0.40
N THR A 59 -5.41 3.44 0.01
CA THR A 59 -5.52 1.99 -0.16
C THR A 59 -4.64 1.52 -1.33
N ILE A 60 -3.73 0.59 -1.04
CA ILE A 60 -2.94 -0.12 -2.05
C ILE A 60 -3.63 -1.45 -2.37
N GLN A 61 -3.98 -2.22 -1.34
CA GLN A 61 -4.71 -3.47 -1.49
C GLN A 61 -5.81 -3.60 -0.42
N PRO A 62 -7.09 -3.73 -0.82
CA PRO A 62 -8.23 -3.68 0.10
C PRO A 62 -8.50 -5.00 0.82
N ASP A 63 -7.79 -6.09 0.48
CA ASP A 63 -8.05 -7.41 1.07
C ASP A 63 -8.00 -7.38 2.59
N ARG A 64 -9.08 -7.84 3.24
CA ARG A 64 -9.27 -7.92 4.70
C ARG A 64 -9.37 -9.37 5.17
N SER A 65 -8.82 -10.31 4.42
CA SER A 65 -8.78 -11.72 4.78
C SER A 65 -8.25 -11.91 6.21
N GLY A 66 -9.02 -12.63 7.02
CA GLY A 66 -8.72 -12.89 8.43
C GLY A 66 -9.26 -11.85 9.41
N TRP A 67 -9.85 -10.73 8.96
CA TRP A 67 -10.45 -9.75 9.86
C TRP A 67 -11.78 -10.22 10.45
N VAL A 68 -12.12 -9.70 11.63
CA VAL A 68 -13.43 -9.84 12.28
C VAL A 68 -14.10 -8.48 12.39
N ASP A 69 -15.41 -8.44 12.14
CA ASP A 69 -16.21 -7.22 12.30
C ASP A 69 -16.95 -7.24 13.63
N LEU A 70 -16.71 -6.23 14.47
CA LEU A 70 -17.36 -6.05 15.77
C LEU A 70 -18.27 -4.83 15.72
N LYS A 71 -19.58 -5.08 15.81
CA LYS A 71 -20.65 -4.07 15.81
C LYS A 71 -21.50 -4.19 17.06
N GLU A 72 -22.15 -3.09 17.45
CA GLU A 72 -23.18 -3.07 18.50
C GLU A 72 -22.72 -3.73 19.81
N SER A 73 -23.38 -4.82 20.24
CA SER A 73 -23.14 -5.50 21.50
C SER A 73 -21.71 -6.04 21.64
N TYR A 74 -21.04 -6.34 20.52
CA TYR A 74 -19.66 -6.83 20.52
C TYR A 74 -18.63 -5.74 20.85
N VAL A 75 -19.00 -4.46 20.76
CA VAL A 75 -18.14 -3.31 21.10
C VAL A 75 -18.32 -2.88 22.57
N LEU A 76 -19.39 -3.34 23.23
CA LEU A 76 -19.67 -3.04 24.64
C LEU A 76 -18.56 -3.47 25.61
N PRO A 77 -17.90 -4.64 25.44
CA PRO A 77 -16.78 -5.02 26.32
C PRO A 77 -15.63 -4.02 26.27
N LEU A 78 -15.22 -3.60 25.07
CA LEU A 78 -14.18 -2.58 24.88
C LEU A 78 -14.64 -1.23 25.47
N THR A 79 -15.87 -0.80 25.18
CA THR A 79 -16.41 0.46 25.70
C THR A 79 -16.47 0.47 27.23
N THR A 80 -16.88 -0.65 27.83
CA THR A 80 -16.90 -0.82 29.30
C THR A 80 -15.49 -0.74 29.86
N TYR A 81 -14.54 -1.44 29.23
CA TYR A 81 -13.14 -1.42 29.64
C TYR A 81 -12.56 0.00 29.61
N LEU A 82 -12.76 0.74 28.51
CA LEU A 82 -12.34 2.13 28.38
C LEU A 82 -12.90 3.01 29.52
N ARG A 83 -14.19 2.86 29.85
CA ARG A 83 -14.81 3.59 30.97
C ARG A 83 -14.18 3.25 32.33
N THR A 84 -13.81 1.98 32.56
CA THR A 84 -13.12 1.59 33.81
C THR A 84 -11.73 2.19 33.92
N GLN A 85 -11.10 2.53 32.79
CA GLN A 85 -9.83 3.28 32.73
C GLN A 85 -10.02 4.80 32.81
N GLY A 86 -11.25 5.29 33.04
CA GLY A 86 -11.56 6.72 33.07
C GLY A 86 -11.60 7.38 31.69
N MET A 87 -11.55 6.61 30.60
CA MET A 87 -11.61 7.13 29.24
C MET A 87 -13.06 7.31 28.79
N ASN A 88 -13.36 8.47 28.17
CA ASN A 88 -14.67 8.78 27.61
C ASN A 88 -14.68 8.63 26.08
N HIS A 89 -14.14 7.51 25.57
CA HIS A 89 -14.22 7.16 24.15
C HIS A 89 -15.49 6.34 23.88
N CYS A 90 -16.17 6.67 22.78
CA CYS A 90 -17.33 5.92 22.29
C CYS A 90 -16.96 5.27 20.96
N VAL A 91 -16.63 3.97 21.00
CA VAL A 91 -16.37 3.18 19.81
C VAL A 91 -17.71 2.66 19.29
N LEU A 92 -18.05 2.98 18.05
CA LEU A 92 -19.32 2.57 17.44
C LEU A 92 -19.16 1.28 16.63
N TYR A 93 -18.02 1.17 15.95
CA TYR A 93 -17.69 0.04 15.11
C TYR A 93 -16.18 -0.17 15.16
N TYR A 94 -15.77 -1.43 15.13
CA TYR A 94 -14.37 -1.77 15.03
C TYR A 94 -14.20 -3.09 14.26
N SER A 95 -13.19 -3.15 13.41
CA SER A 95 -12.86 -4.34 12.61
C SER A 95 -11.36 -4.48 12.49
N GLY A 96 -10.84 -5.70 12.46
CA GLY A 96 -9.40 -5.93 12.42
C GLY A 96 -9.02 -7.39 12.65
N TYR A 97 -7.73 -7.64 12.80
CA TYR A 97 -7.25 -8.99 13.12
C TYR A 97 -7.68 -9.44 14.53
N PRO A 98 -8.01 -10.73 14.72
CA PRO A 98 -8.57 -11.21 15.99
C PRO A 98 -7.69 -11.00 17.22
N ASP A 99 -6.36 -11.01 17.06
CA ASP A 99 -5.39 -10.74 18.13
C ASP A 99 -5.45 -9.27 18.57
N VAL A 100 -5.49 -8.34 17.61
CA VAL A 100 -5.72 -6.91 17.87
C VAL A 100 -7.06 -6.70 18.53
N CYS A 101 -8.11 -7.38 18.05
CA CYS A 101 -9.46 -7.15 18.56
C CYS A 101 -9.70 -7.66 19.97
N LYS A 102 -8.95 -8.68 20.41
CA LYS A 102 -9.08 -9.26 21.74
C LYS A 102 -8.26 -8.53 22.79
N ASP A 103 -7.24 -7.77 22.36
CA ASP A 103 -6.38 -7.04 23.28
C ASP A 103 -6.94 -5.64 23.61
N HIS A 104 -7.86 -5.61 24.59
CA HIS A 104 -8.44 -4.35 25.04
C HIS A 104 -7.42 -3.42 25.72
N ALA A 105 -6.34 -3.95 26.30
CA ALA A 105 -5.31 -3.14 26.94
C ALA A 105 -4.50 -2.38 25.89
N PHE A 106 -4.08 -3.07 24.82
CA PHE A 106 -3.47 -2.48 23.65
C PHE A 106 -4.37 -1.40 23.01
N LEU A 107 -5.65 -1.72 22.76
CA LEU A 107 -6.57 -0.76 22.14
C LEU A 107 -6.80 0.47 23.03
N ALA A 108 -6.89 0.30 24.35
CA ALA A 108 -7.01 1.43 25.27
C ALA A 108 -5.76 2.30 25.32
N ALA A 109 -4.57 1.68 25.36
CA ALA A 109 -3.29 2.41 25.30
C ALA A 109 -3.19 3.20 23.99
N LEU A 110 -3.53 2.57 22.86
CA LEU A 110 -3.49 3.19 21.55
C LEU A 110 -4.48 4.36 21.42
N LEU A 111 -5.71 4.22 21.94
CA LEU A 111 -6.70 5.31 21.96
C LEU A 111 -6.29 6.46 22.90
N ALA A 112 -5.55 6.18 23.97
CA ALA A 112 -5.11 7.18 24.94
C ALA A 112 -3.86 7.95 24.48
N GLN A 113 -2.90 7.25 23.85
CA GLN A 113 -1.57 7.75 23.56
C GLN A 113 -1.33 8.02 22.06
N GLY A 114 -2.22 7.52 21.18
CA GLY A 114 -2.07 7.58 19.73
C GLY A 114 -1.04 6.60 19.16
N SER A 115 -0.16 6.05 20.00
CA SER A 115 0.86 5.07 19.62
C SER A 115 1.17 4.07 20.73
N VAL A 116 1.66 2.88 20.35
CA VAL A 116 2.13 1.83 21.26
C VAL A 116 3.35 1.14 20.61
N PRO A 117 4.52 1.05 21.27
CA PRO A 117 5.67 0.32 20.74
C PRO A 117 5.33 -1.14 20.41
N ALA A 118 5.84 -1.66 19.29
CA ALA A 118 5.52 -3.02 18.86
C ALA A 118 6.11 -4.09 19.80
N GLU A 119 7.18 -3.77 20.52
CA GLU A 119 7.78 -4.64 21.53
C GLU A 119 6.97 -4.74 22.82
N ASP A 120 6.10 -3.76 23.09
CA ASP A 120 5.27 -3.68 24.30
C ASP A 120 3.92 -4.40 24.15
N CYS A 121 3.62 -4.94 22.96
CA CYS A 121 2.36 -5.63 22.70
C CYS A 121 2.57 -7.01 22.06
N ALA A 122 1.59 -7.90 22.27
CA ALA A 122 1.60 -9.27 21.75
C ALA A 122 0.88 -9.39 20.39
N ILE A 123 0.87 -8.31 19.59
CA ILE A 123 0.22 -8.28 18.28
C ILE A 123 1.12 -8.94 17.25
N ALA A 124 0.60 -9.93 16.52
CA ALA A 124 1.38 -10.64 15.53
C ALA A 124 1.61 -9.75 14.31
N LEU A 125 2.84 -9.70 13.79
CA LEU A 125 3.12 -9.03 12.53
C LEU A 125 2.54 -9.85 11.38
N HIS A 126 1.73 -9.20 10.55
CA HIS A 126 1.09 -9.85 9.40
C HIS A 126 1.90 -9.63 8.11
N PRO A 127 2.02 -10.66 7.25
CA PRO A 127 2.69 -10.52 5.96
C PRO A 127 1.89 -9.63 5.00
N LEU A 128 2.54 -9.22 3.91
CA LEU A 128 1.87 -8.52 2.82
C LEU A 128 0.77 -9.41 2.18
N PRO A 129 -0.33 -8.81 1.71
CA PRO A 129 -1.36 -9.55 0.99
C PRO A 129 -0.78 -10.29 -0.22
N ASP A 130 -1.21 -11.52 -0.46
CA ASP A 130 -0.75 -12.36 -1.59
C ASP A 130 0.77 -12.57 -1.71
N ALA A 131 1.54 -12.40 -0.64
CA ALA A 131 3.00 -12.55 -0.65
C ALA A 131 3.47 -13.94 -1.11
N ASP A 132 2.62 -14.96 -0.99
CA ASP A 132 2.90 -16.32 -1.50
C ASP A 132 2.92 -16.40 -3.04
N ASN A 133 2.27 -15.45 -3.72
CA ASN A 133 2.11 -15.45 -5.17
C ASN A 133 2.88 -14.32 -5.87
N TRP A 134 3.28 -13.30 -5.12
CA TRP A 134 3.85 -12.07 -5.66
C TRP A 134 5.09 -11.63 -4.89
N ARG A 135 6.08 -11.11 -5.63
CA ARG A 135 7.29 -10.48 -5.07
C ARG A 135 7.10 -8.97 -5.06
N TYR A 136 7.00 -8.40 -3.87
CA TYR A 136 6.85 -6.95 -3.70
C TYR A 136 8.19 -6.23 -3.92
N LEU A 137 8.12 -5.04 -4.53
CA LEU A 137 9.24 -4.13 -4.66
C LEU A 137 9.06 -3.01 -3.64
N LEU A 138 9.63 -3.19 -2.45
CA LEU A 138 9.40 -2.30 -1.31
C LEU A 138 10.44 -1.18 -1.22
N THR A 139 11.65 -1.46 -1.67
CA THR A 139 12.80 -0.56 -1.62
C THR A 139 13.41 -0.37 -3.01
N GLN A 140 14.22 0.68 -3.18
CA GLN A 140 15.01 0.83 -4.40
C GLN A 140 15.96 -0.35 -4.62
N ALA A 141 16.51 -0.95 -3.55
CA ALA A 141 17.36 -2.14 -3.68
C ALA A 141 16.59 -3.35 -4.26
N ASP A 142 15.31 -3.52 -3.92
CA ASP A 142 14.47 -4.55 -4.53
C ASP A 142 14.25 -4.28 -6.02
N ALA A 143 14.01 -3.01 -6.37
CA ALA A 143 13.87 -2.59 -7.76
C ALA A 143 15.16 -2.81 -8.56
N ASP A 144 16.32 -2.41 -8.03
CA ASP A 144 17.62 -2.59 -8.69
C ASP A 144 17.94 -4.08 -8.89
N ALA A 145 17.66 -4.93 -7.89
CA ALA A 145 17.83 -6.37 -7.99
C ALA A 145 16.91 -6.97 -9.05
N PHE A 146 15.65 -6.53 -9.11
CA PHE A 146 14.71 -6.96 -10.14
C PHE A 146 15.10 -6.45 -11.54
N MET A 147 15.53 -5.20 -11.67
CA MET A 147 16.01 -4.63 -12.94
C MET A 147 17.22 -5.41 -13.46
N HIS A 148 18.17 -5.76 -12.59
CA HIS A 148 19.30 -6.60 -12.99
C HIS A 148 18.85 -7.99 -13.45
N LEU A 149 17.91 -8.61 -12.71
CA LEU A 149 17.36 -9.92 -13.03
C LEU A 149 16.62 -9.94 -14.39
N PHE A 150 15.90 -8.87 -14.70
CA PHE A 150 15.11 -8.72 -15.93
C PHE A 150 15.83 -7.91 -17.03
N ALA A 151 17.16 -7.86 -16.97
CA ALA A 151 18.04 -7.20 -17.96
C ALA A 151 17.62 -5.75 -18.28
N GLY A 152 17.12 -5.02 -17.29
CA GLY A 152 16.68 -3.63 -17.43
C GLY A 152 15.55 -3.43 -18.43
N PHE A 153 14.76 -4.47 -18.73
CA PHE A 153 13.75 -4.49 -19.80
C PHE A 153 14.32 -4.40 -21.22
N HIS A 154 15.64 -4.46 -21.40
CA HIS A 154 16.27 -4.45 -22.72
C HIS A 154 15.76 -5.64 -23.57
N ASP A 155 15.43 -5.36 -24.83
CA ASP A 155 14.82 -6.27 -25.81
C ASP A 155 13.49 -6.90 -25.38
N SER A 156 12.85 -6.39 -24.32
CA SER A 156 11.54 -6.89 -23.90
C SER A 156 10.40 -6.21 -24.65
N THR A 157 9.22 -6.83 -24.68
CA THR A 157 8.01 -6.22 -25.21
C THR A 157 6.93 -6.11 -24.14
N LEU A 158 6.23 -4.98 -24.09
CA LEU A 158 4.98 -4.84 -23.33
C LEU A 158 3.85 -5.47 -24.15
N ASP A 159 3.49 -6.72 -23.85
CA ASP A 159 2.52 -7.48 -24.64
C ASP A 159 1.07 -7.25 -24.21
N LYS A 160 0.86 -6.96 -22.93
CA LYS A 160 -0.49 -6.77 -22.37
C LYS A 160 -0.48 -5.77 -21.23
N LEU A 161 -1.51 -4.93 -21.19
CA LEU A 161 -1.81 -4.06 -20.06
C LEU A 161 -3.30 -4.15 -19.76
N VAL A 162 -3.65 -4.44 -18.51
CA VAL A 162 -5.05 -4.49 -18.03
C VAL A 162 -5.21 -3.48 -16.92
N TYR A 163 -6.13 -2.53 -17.12
CA TYR A 163 -6.53 -1.56 -16.11
C TYR A 163 -7.81 -2.02 -15.42
N GLU A 164 -7.83 -2.00 -14.09
CA GLU A 164 -8.98 -2.39 -13.27
C GLU A 164 -9.21 -1.35 -12.17
N GLU A 165 -10.48 -0.99 -11.96
CA GLU A 165 -10.91 -0.18 -10.82
C GLU A 165 -11.94 -0.95 -10.00
N SER A 166 -11.70 -1.06 -8.69
CA SER A 166 -12.70 -1.61 -7.77
C SER A 166 -12.51 -1.04 -6.36
N GLN A 167 -13.60 -0.70 -5.69
CA GLN A 167 -13.61 -0.29 -4.28
C GLN A 167 -12.59 0.82 -3.92
N GLY A 168 -12.39 1.79 -4.83
CA GLY A 168 -11.45 2.90 -4.63
C GLY A 168 -9.97 2.54 -4.85
N MET A 169 -9.69 1.36 -5.41
CA MET A 169 -8.37 0.93 -5.85
C MET A 169 -8.31 0.94 -7.38
N SER A 170 -7.26 1.55 -7.92
CA SER A 170 -6.85 1.46 -9.32
C SER A 170 -5.67 0.50 -9.44
N ARG A 171 -5.72 -0.43 -10.39
CA ARG A 171 -4.68 -1.43 -10.62
C ARG A 171 -4.34 -1.51 -12.11
N ILE A 172 -3.05 -1.64 -12.41
CA ILE A 172 -2.58 -2.07 -13.73
C ILE A 172 -1.85 -3.39 -13.56
N THR A 173 -2.23 -4.38 -14.38
CA THR A 173 -1.43 -5.59 -14.58
C THR A 173 -0.79 -5.53 -15.96
N ALA A 174 0.55 -5.50 -16.01
CA ALA A 174 1.35 -5.45 -17.22
C ALA A 174 2.12 -6.76 -17.43
N THR A 175 2.11 -7.28 -18.65
CA THR A 175 2.87 -8.48 -19.03
C THR A 175 4.01 -8.07 -19.94
N PHE A 176 5.23 -8.43 -19.55
CA PHE A 176 6.44 -8.19 -20.32
C PHE A 176 7.05 -9.51 -20.77
N ASP A 177 7.26 -9.64 -22.07
CA ASP A 177 7.98 -10.78 -22.64
C ASP A 177 9.46 -10.41 -22.81
N ASN A 178 10.33 -11.10 -22.09
CA ASN A 178 11.77 -11.06 -22.28
C ASN A 178 12.31 -12.49 -22.41
N SER A 179 11.65 -13.32 -23.22
CA SER A 179 12.01 -14.73 -23.45
C SER A 179 13.40 -14.93 -24.06
N GLY A 180 13.97 -13.89 -24.68
CA GLY A 180 15.37 -13.89 -25.13
C GLY A 180 16.38 -13.90 -23.97
N TRP A 181 15.96 -13.48 -22.78
CA TRP A 181 16.82 -13.35 -21.59
C TRP A 181 16.24 -14.09 -20.38
N TYR A 182 15.33 -13.46 -19.64
CA TYR A 182 14.83 -13.98 -18.35
C TYR A 182 13.54 -14.82 -18.45
N GLY A 183 12.73 -14.60 -19.49
CA GLY A 183 11.39 -15.19 -19.63
C GLY A 183 10.28 -14.15 -19.61
N VAL A 184 9.05 -14.59 -19.32
CA VAL A 184 7.87 -13.72 -19.27
C VAL A 184 7.55 -13.38 -17.81
N ILE A 185 7.36 -12.10 -17.55
CA ILE A 185 6.94 -11.62 -16.23
C ILE A 185 5.59 -10.91 -16.31
N GLU A 186 4.94 -10.88 -15.15
CA GLU A 186 3.79 -10.04 -14.89
C GLU A 186 4.14 -9.07 -13.76
N MET A 187 3.85 -7.80 -13.98
CA MET A 187 3.95 -6.74 -12.97
C MET A 187 2.57 -6.22 -12.65
N CYS A 188 2.29 -6.05 -11.36
CA CYS A 188 1.05 -5.48 -10.84
C CYS A 188 1.38 -4.16 -10.15
N PHE A 189 0.80 -3.08 -10.64
CA PHE A 189 0.89 -1.73 -10.11
C PHE A 189 -0.41 -1.41 -9.36
N ASP A 190 -0.32 -1.34 -8.04
CA ASP A 190 -1.44 -1.12 -7.13
C ASP A 190 -1.50 0.35 -6.71
N GLY A 191 -2.71 0.94 -6.74
CA GLY A 191 -2.91 2.37 -6.50
C GLY A 191 -2.31 3.22 -7.62
N VAL A 192 -2.70 2.96 -8.87
CA VAL A 192 -2.22 3.71 -10.03
C VAL A 192 -2.64 5.18 -9.94
N THR A 193 -1.67 6.08 -10.03
CA THR A 193 -1.87 7.53 -9.94
C THR A 193 -1.70 8.22 -11.29
N ALA A 194 -0.91 7.65 -12.19
CA ALA A 194 -0.78 8.12 -13.57
C ALA A 194 -0.32 6.99 -14.50
N ILE A 195 -0.79 7.04 -15.75
CA ILE A 195 -0.37 6.18 -16.84
C ILE A 195 -0.27 7.01 -18.11
N HIS A 196 0.79 6.80 -18.86
CA HIS A 196 0.94 7.30 -20.21
C HIS A 196 1.59 6.22 -21.06
N ILE A 197 0.99 5.90 -22.20
CA ILE A 197 1.50 4.84 -23.09
C ILE A 197 1.80 5.46 -24.44
N CYS A 198 3.06 5.40 -24.86
CA CYS A 198 3.53 5.84 -26.16
C CYS A 198 3.72 4.61 -27.06
N PRO A 199 2.72 4.23 -27.87
CA PRO A 199 2.91 3.12 -28.80
C PRO A 199 4.00 3.45 -29.83
N PRO A 200 4.74 2.46 -30.33
CA PRO A 200 5.73 2.69 -31.37
C PRO A 200 5.08 3.28 -32.62
N LEU A 201 5.76 4.24 -33.25
CA LEU A 201 5.36 4.80 -34.54
C LEU A 201 5.43 3.73 -35.64
N GLU A 202 4.76 3.97 -36.76
CA GLU A 202 4.81 3.08 -37.92
C GLU A 202 6.25 2.73 -38.32
N ASN A 203 6.50 1.44 -38.60
CA ASN A 203 7.80 0.87 -38.96
C ASN A 203 8.88 0.94 -37.87
N ARG A 204 8.50 1.14 -36.60
CA ARG A 204 9.40 0.93 -35.46
C ARG A 204 9.13 -0.42 -34.80
N ASP A 205 10.18 -0.97 -34.20
CA ASP A 205 10.04 -2.18 -33.39
C ASP A 205 9.28 -1.88 -32.10
N ARG A 206 8.67 -2.92 -31.53
CA ARG A 206 7.96 -2.88 -30.26
C ARG A 206 8.85 -3.20 -29.05
N PHE A 207 10.15 -3.42 -29.29
CA PHE A 207 11.11 -3.67 -28.23
C PHE A 207 11.39 -2.42 -27.40
N ILE A 208 11.48 -2.63 -26.09
CA ILE A 208 11.92 -1.65 -25.11
C ILE A 208 13.46 -1.64 -25.15
N GLY A 209 14.05 -0.47 -25.41
CA GLY A 209 15.51 -0.28 -25.39
C GLY A 209 16.08 -0.40 -23.98
N GLY A 210 15.36 0.14 -23.01
CA GLY A 210 15.62 0.02 -21.59
C GLY A 210 14.50 0.68 -20.79
N ALA A 211 14.46 0.43 -19.49
CA ALA A 211 13.52 1.07 -18.58
C ALA A 211 14.22 1.62 -17.33
N ILE A 212 13.55 2.53 -16.65
CA ILE A 212 13.82 2.87 -15.25
C ILE A 212 12.72 2.32 -14.34
N LEU A 213 13.13 1.95 -13.13
CA LEU A 213 12.21 1.58 -12.06
C LEU A 213 12.67 2.25 -10.76
N ARG A 214 11.89 3.21 -10.28
CA ARG A 214 12.20 3.98 -9.07
C ARG A 214 11.17 3.69 -7.99
N VAL A 215 11.65 3.39 -6.78
CA VAL A 215 10.82 3.13 -5.60
C VAL A 215 11.18 4.14 -4.52
N SER A 216 10.17 4.87 -4.06
CA SER A 216 10.25 5.78 -2.91
C SER A 216 9.11 5.51 -1.93
N ASP A 217 9.07 6.24 -0.83
CA ASP A 217 7.94 6.18 0.11
C ASP A 217 6.64 6.73 -0.49
N GLU A 218 6.75 7.63 -1.47
CA GLU A 218 5.60 8.24 -2.15
C GLU A 218 4.96 7.29 -3.17
N GLY A 219 5.74 6.41 -3.80
CA GLY A 219 5.22 5.55 -4.85
C GLY A 219 6.30 4.77 -5.59
N VAL A 220 5.90 4.25 -6.75
CA VAL A 220 6.74 3.55 -7.71
C VAL A 220 6.53 4.19 -9.08
N LEU A 221 7.61 4.38 -9.82
CA LEU A 221 7.62 4.78 -11.22
C LEU A 221 8.29 3.68 -12.04
N TRP A 222 7.59 3.16 -13.03
CA TRP A 222 8.19 2.43 -14.14
C TRP A 222 8.06 3.28 -15.40
N ALA A 223 9.13 3.43 -16.18
CA ALA A 223 9.10 4.22 -17.41
C ALA A 223 10.22 3.79 -18.38
N ASP A 224 10.17 4.29 -19.61
CA ASP A 224 11.29 4.21 -20.56
C ASP A 224 12.59 4.80 -19.96
N GLU A 225 13.76 4.31 -20.39
CA GLU A 225 15.06 4.64 -19.77
C GLU A 225 15.40 6.14 -19.71
N ASP A 226 14.97 6.89 -20.73
CA ASP A 226 15.23 8.32 -20.88
C ASP A 226 14.12 9.20 -20.24
N PHE A 227 13.23 8.60 -19.44
CA PHE A 227 12.11 9.32 -18.85
C PHE A 227 12.55 10.54 -18.05
N ASP A 228 11.92 11.66 -18.37
CA ASP A 228 12.06 12.95 -17.71
C ASP A 228 10.68 13.54 -17.41
N ASP A 229 10.49 14.03 -16.19
CA ASP A 229 9.21 14.60 -15.74
C ASP A 229 8.84 15.87 -16.53
N GLU A 230 9.82 16.64 -17.03
CA GLU A 230 9.54 17.85 -17.83
C GLU A 230 9.00 17.51 -19.23
N THR A 231 9.25 16.31 -19.72
CA THR A 231 8.87 15.81 -21.06
C THR A 231 8.10 14.50 -20.99
N ALA A 232 7.37 14.28 -19.89
CA ALA A 232 6.69 13.02 -19.59
C ALA A 232 5.70 12.57 -20.68
N ASP A 233 5.14 13.50 -21.45
CA ASP A 233 4.24 13.24 -22.58
C ASP A 233 4.92 12.60 -23.80
N GLN A 234 6.24 12.41 -23.76
CA GLN A 234 7.02 11.75 -24.81
C GLN A 234 7.35 10.29 -24.50
N TYR A 235 7.08 9.82 -23.27
CA TYR A 235 7.52 8.53 -22.77
C TYR A 235 6.38 7.65 -22.28
N THR A 236 6.57 6.34 -22.38
CA THR A 236 5.70 5.38 -21.70
C THR A 236 6.07 5.35 -20.22
N PHE A 237 5.09 5.53 -19.34
CA PHE A 237 5.28 5.39 -17.90
C PHE A 237 4.02 4.96 -17.14
N ILE A 238 4.25 4.38 -15.97
CA ILE A 238 3.23 4.04 -14.97
C ILE A 238 3.72 4.54 -13.60
N LYS A 239 2.92 5.37 -12.94
CA LYS A 239 3.10 5.78 -11.55
C LYS A 239 2.05 5.09 -10.68
N ALA A 240 2.46 4.51 -9.56
CA ALA A 240 1.56 3.80 -8.64
C ALA A 240 2.03 3.90 -7.19
N LEU A 241 1.17 3.51 -6.24
CA LEU A 241 1.52 3.50 -4.81
C LEU A 241 2.44 2.33 -4.44
N SER A 242 2.29 1.18 -5.10
CA SER A 242 3.11 -0.01 -4.88
C SER A 242 3.19 -0.86 -6.15
N THR A 243 4.24 -1.66 -6.25
CA THR A 243 4.41 -2.60 -7.35
C THR A 243 4.87 -3.96 -6.84
N LYS A 244 4.38 -5.01 -7.48
CA LYS A 244 4.78 -6.40 -7.23
C LYS A 244 4.89 -7.15 -8.57
N TRP A 245 5.69 -8.21 -8.60
CA TRP A 245 5.94 -8.96 -9.83
C TRP A 245 5.98 -10.48 -9.59
N ARG A 246 5.79 -11.25 -10.66
CA ARG A 246 6.01 -12.69 -10.70
C ARG A 246 6.44 -13.14 -12.09
N LYS A 247 7.13 -14.27 -12.16
CA LYS A 247 7.43 -14.95 -13.43
C LYS A 247 6.25 -15.85 -13.81
N ILE A 248 5.81 -15.81 -15.06
CA ILE A 248 4.63 -16.56 -15.54
C ILE A 248 4.93 -17.54 -16.69
N GLY A 249 6.19 -17.63 -17.13
CA GLY A 249 6.67 -18.56 -18.15
C GLY A 249 8.13 -18.89 -17.97
#